data_AF-A0A914NRI9-F1
#
_entry.id   AF-A0A914NRI9-F1
#
_cell.length_a   1.000
_cell.length_b   1.000
_cell.length_c   1.000
_cell.angle_alpha   90.00
_cell.angle_beta   90.00
_cell.angle_gamma   90.00
#
_symmetry.space_group_name_H-M   'P 1'
#
loop_
_entity.id
_entity.type
_entity.pdbx_description
1 polymer ?
#
loop_
_entity_poly.entity_id
_entity_poly.type
_entity_poly.pdbx_seq_one_letter_code
_entity_poly.pdbx_strand_id
1 'polypeptide(L)'
;MFFSNINLIIYFLLNFLFTFAEITVEPSKPSLYKEGIGDDHFNISFVPGHYDSRVGAPVGNSFYVKYRETDSGDEWLTKEPPPDGLTLQVTVDRLTPGTKYDVMTVSLQRDEAGNIVGQTESRIHHITTTGVSPRRATLYWLLIILLILLLLLLFICIACCLLHQRGRKYFVEEKERLHGREPMLPKDKQFEEFGK
;
A
#
# COMPACT_ATOMS: atom_id res chain seq x y z
N MET A 1 16.47 -31.93 -60.86
CA MET A 1 15.60 -32.62 -59.87
C MET A 1 15.57 -31.96 -58.48
N PHE A 2 16.35 -30.90 -58.21
CA PHE A 2 16.41 -30.24 -56.89
C PHE A 2 15.35 -29.13 -56.65
N PHE A 3 14.84 -28.50 -57.71
CA PHE A 3 13.89 -27.37 -57.59
C PHE A 3 12.46 -27.76 -57.17
N SER A 4 12.06 -29.03 -57.33
CA SER A 4 10.71 -29.50 -56.96
C SER A 4 10.53 -29.64 -55.45
N ASN A 5 11.58 -30.08 -54.73
CA ASN A 5 11.54 -30.31 -53.28
C ASN A 5 11.49 -29.00 -52.47
N ILE A 6 12.13 -27.93 -52.94
CA ILE A 6 12.11 -26.62 -52.26
C ILE A 6 10.71 -26.01 -52.30
N ASN A 7 10.01 -26.11 -53.43
CA ASN A 7 8.63 -25.65 -53.52
C ASN A 7 7.71 -26.43 -52.58
N LEU A 8 7.86 -27.76 -52.50
CA LEU A 8 7.06 -28.60 -51.60
C LEU A 8 7.28 -28.24 -50.11
N ILE A 9 8.53 -27.98 -49.71
CA ILE A 9 8.87 -27.55 -48.35
C ILE A 9 8.30 -26.15 -48.05
N ILE A 10 8.34 -25.23 -49.02
CA ILE A 10 7.74 -23.90 -48.87
C ILE A 10 6.23 -24.03 -48.72
N TYR A 11 5.54 -24.82 -49.54
CA TYR A 11 4.09 -25.04 -49.38
C TYR A 11 3.76 -25.72 -48.04
N PHE A 12 4.58 -26.67 -47.59
CA PHE A 12 4.39 -27.31 -46.28
C PHE A 12 4.60 -26.31 -45.14
N LEU A 13 5.65 -25.48 -45.19
CA LEU A 13 5.88 -24.41 -44.21
C LEU A 13 4.83 -23.31 -44.28
N LEU A 14 4.33 -22.95 -45.47
CA LEU A 14 3.28 -21.95 -45.64
C LEU A 14 1.94 -22.46 -45.08
N ASN A 15 1.59 -23.71 -45.35
CA ASN A 15 0.40 -24.35 -44.76
C ASN A 15 0.58 -24.56 -43.25
N PHE A 16 1.78 -24.92 -42.78
CA PHE A 16 2.09 -25.06 -41.35
C PHE A 16 2.01 -23.72 -40.61
N LEU A 17 2.49 -22.63 -41.23
CA LEU A 17 2.33 -21.26 -40.71
C LEU A 17 0.86 -20.79 -40.78
N PHE A 18 0.10 -21.17 -41.79
CA PHE A 18 -1.34 -20.84 -41.90
C PHE A 18 -2.21 -21.64 -40.92
N THR A 19 -1.79 -22.83 -40.50
CA THR A 19 -2.55 -23.71 -39.60
C THR A 19 -2.47 -23.27 -38.13
N PHE A 20 -1.60 -22.32 -37.76
CA PHE A 20 -1.40 -21.91 -36.36
C PHE A 20 -1.84 -20.48 -36.01
N ALA A 21 -2.41 -19.73 -36.96
CA ALA A 21 -2.99 -18.42 -36.66
C ALA A 21 -4.50 -18.54 -36.51
N GLU A 22 -4.95 -19.18 -35.42
CA GLU A 22 -6.32 -19.00 -34.96
C GLU A 22 -6.44 -17.52 -34.55
N ILE A 23 -7.11 -16.70 -35.36
CA ILE A 23 -7.32 -15.29 -35.06
C ILE A 23 -8.33 -15.23 -33.94
N THR A 24 -7.84 -15.22 -32.71
CA THR A 24 -8.69 -15.17 -31.54
C THR A 24 -9.01 -13.71 -31.25
N VAL A 25 -10.23 -13.31 -31.60
CA VAL A 25 -10.69 -11.94 -31.39
C VAL A 25 -10.96 -11.73 -29.90
N GLU A 26 -10.41 -10.65 -29.34
CA GLU A 26 -10.66 -10.25 -27.96
C GLU A 26 -12.17 -10.04 -27.72
N PRO A 27 -12.68 -10.43 -26.54
CA PRO A 27 -14.09 -10.26 -26.24
C PRO A 27 -14.49 -8.78 -26.12
N SER A 28 -15.80 -8.53 -26.19
CA SER A 28 -16.36 -7.21 -26.04
C SER A 28 -16.13 -6.70 -24.62
N LYS A 29 -15.86 -5.39 -24.51
CA LYS A 29 -15.58 -4.74 -23.23
C LYS A 29 -16.82 -4.76 -22.32
N PRO A 30 -16.74 -5.32 -21.10
CA PRO A 30 -17.84 -5.27 -20.15
C PRO A 30 -17.95 -3.90 -19.48
N SER A 31 -19.12 -3.59 -18.94
CA SER A 31 -19.39 -2.40 -18.12
C SER A 31 -19.72 -2.79 -16.69
N LEU A 32 -19.36 -1.94 -15.73
CA LEU A 32 -19.56 -2.18 -14.31
C LEU A 32 -20.39 -1.06 -13.70
N TYR A 33 -21.31 -1.43 -12.82
CA TYR A 33 -22.17 -0.56 -12.05
C TYR A 33 -22.04 -0.88 -10.55
N LYS A 34 -22.07 0.17 -9.73
CA LYS A 34 -22.00 0.04 -8.27
C LYS A 34 -23.43 -0.04 -7.75
N GLU A 35 -23.75 -1.05 -6.96
CA GLU A 35 -25.09 -1.21 -6.40
C GLU A 35 -25.15 -0.82 -4.93
N GLY A 36 -24.19 -1.29 -4.13
CA GLY A 36 -24.18 -1.08 -2.68
C GLY A 36 -22.76 -1.04 -2.13
N ILE A 37 -22.54 -0.20 -1.13
CA ILE A 37 -21.24 -0.05 -0.46
C ILE A 37 -21.51 -0.18 1.03
N GLY A 38 -20.82 -1.13 1.67
CA GLY A 38 -20.80 -1.32 3.11
C GLY A 38 -19.41 -1.02 3.69
N ASP A 39 -19.28 -1.30 5.00
CA ASP A 39 -18.05 -0.99 5.73
C ASP A 39 -16.91 -1.91 5.31
N ASP A 40 -17.18 -3.19 5.10
CA ASP A 40 -16.19 -4.23 4.78
C ASP A 40 -16.48 -4.95 3.46
N HIS A 41 -17.46 -4.46 2.69
CA HIS A 41 -17.87 -5.07 1.43
C HIS A 41 -18.42 -4.04 0.46
N PHE A 42 -18.44 -4.39 -0.82
CA PHE A 42 -19.26 -3.71 -1.82
C PHE A 42 -19.92 -4.73 -2.74
N ASN A 43 -21.10 -4.37 -3.22
CA ASN A 43 -21.83 -5.10 -4.22
C ASN A 43 -21.76 -4.35 -5.56
N ILE A 44 -21.40 -5.08 -6.60
CA ILE A 44 -21.25 -4.59 -7.96
C ILE A 44 -22.07 -5.46 -8.89
N SER A 45 -22.73 -4.83 -9.85
CA SER A 45 -23.25 -5.51 -11.03
C SER A 45 -22.38 -5.19 -12.23
N PHE A 46 -22.32 -6.12 -13.17
CA PHE A 46 -21.69 -5.88 -14.46
C PHE A 46 -22.63 -6.26 -15.58
N VAL A 47 -22.54 -5.51 -16.68
CA VAL A 47 -23.29 -5.78 -17.89
C VAL A 47 -22.28 -6.22 -18.95
N PRO A 48 -22.41 -7.46 -19.47
CA PRO A 48 -21.60 -7.93 -20.58
C PRO A 48 -21.67 -6.97 -21.77
N GLY A 49 -20.60 -6.92 -22.57
CA GLY A 49 -20.63 -6.14 -23.79
C GLY A 49 -21.56 -6.77 -24.85
N HIS A 50 -21.55 -6.18 -26.04
CA HIS A 50 -22.32 -6.68 -27.16
C HIS A 50 -21.40 -7.32 -28.20
N TYR A 51 -21.92 -8.32 -28.89
CA TYR A 51 -21.24 -8.91 -30.04
C TYR A 51 -21.05 -7.84 -31.13
N ASP A 52 -19.81 -7.61 -31.54
CA ASP A 52 -19.50 -6.71 -32.65
C ASP A 52 -19.33 -7.52 -33.93
N SER A 53 -20.34 -7.48 -34.81
CA SER A 53 -20.34 -8.21 -36.08
C SER A 53 -19.32 -7.66 -37.10
N ARG A 54 -18.78 -6.46 -36.91
CA ARG A 54 -17.80 -5.86 -37.83
C ARG A 54 -16.41 -6.44 -37.60
N VAL A 55 -16.07 -6.68 -36.34
CA VAL A 55 -14.75 -7.18 -35.90
C VAL A 55 -14.83 -8.68 -35.54
N GLY A 56 -16.03 -9.22 -35.37
CA GLY A 56 -16.24 -10.60 -34.91
C GLY A 56 -15.98 -10.79 -33.41
N ALA A 57 -16.03 -9.72 -32.62
CA ALA A 57 -15.69 -9.76 -31.20
C ALA A 57 -16.79 -10.46 -30.38
N PRO A 58 -16.50 -11.61 -29.73
CA PRO A 58 -17.48 -12.33 -28.91
C PRO A 58 -17.80 -11.56 -27.61
N VAL A 59 -18.91 -11.86 -26.94
CA VAL A 59 -19.24 -11.18 -25.65
C VAL A 59 -18.31 -11.61 -24.51
N GLY A 60 -17.72 -12.80 -24.62
CA GLY A 60 -17.07 -13.55 -23.54
C GLY A 60 -18.06 -14.51 -22.88
N ASN A 61 -17.58 -15.71 -22.54
CA ASN A 61 -18.37 -16.77 -21.91
C ASN A 61 -18.13 -16.89 -20.40
N SER A 62 -17.14 -16.17 -19.86
CA SER A 62 -16.78 -16.19 -18.45
C SER A 62 -16.38 -14.77 -18.01
N PHE A 63 -16.61 -14.46 -16.74
CA PHE A 63 -16.32 -13.15 -16.18
C PHE A 63 -15.70 -13.31 -14.81
N TYR A 64 -14.82 -12.38 -14.45
CA TYR A 64 -14.37 -12.21 -13.07
C TYR A 64 -14.15 -10.73 -12.80
N VAL A 65 -14.15 -10.38 -11.52
CA VAL A 65 -13.86 -9.03 -11.05
C VAL A 65 -12.45 -9.04 -10.49
N LYS A 66 -11.65 -8.04 -10.85
CA LYS A 66 -10.39 -7.76 -10.17
C LYS A 66 -10.45 -6.44 -9.43
N TYR A 67 -9.85 -6.43 -8.25
CA TYR A 67 -9.86 -5.30 -7.33
C TYR A 67 -8.52 -5.18 -6.59
N ARG A 68 -8.16 -3.96 -6.22
CA ARG A 68 -6.98 -3.68 -5.38
C ARG A 68 -7.17 -2.41 -4.57
N GLU A 69 -6.44 -2.25 -3.49
CA GLU A 69 -6.38 -0.98 -2.76
C GLU A 69 -5.70 0.07 -3.63
N THR A 70 -6.32 1.24 -3.80
CA THR A 70 -5.78 2.31 -4.66
C THR A 70 -4.45 2.86 -4.13
N ASP A 71 -4.31 2.96 -2.80
CA ASP A 71 -3.18 3.65 -2.17
C ASP A 71 -2.05 2.70 -1.70
N SER A 72 -2.35 1.41 -1.53
CA SER A 72 -1.44 0.41 -0.94
C SER A 72 -1.39 -0.92 -1.69
N GLY A 73 -2.29 -1.12 -2.66
CA GLY A 73 -2.40 -2.38 -3.40
C GLY A 73 -1.54 -2.37 -4.64
N ASP A 74 -0.41 -3.07 -4.60
CA ASP A 74 0.41 -3.30 -5.80
C ASP A 74 -0.14 -4.46 -6.64
N GLU A 75 -0.77 -5.45 -5.99
CA GLU A 75 -1.31 -6.66 -6.62
C GLU A 75 -2.83 -6.59 -6.83
N TRP A 76 -3.29 -7.11 -7.96
CA TRP A 76 -4.71 -7.26 -8.27
C TRP A 76 -5.25 -8.57 -7.69
N LEU A 77 -6.22 -8.46 -6.79
CA LEU A 77 -6.99 -9.60 -6.30
C LEU A 77 -8.14 -9.90 -7.26
N THR A 78 -8.54 -11.16 -7.37
CA THR A 78 -9.62 -11.60 -8.24
C THR A 78 -10.76 -12.22 -7.45
N LYS A 79 -11.99 -11.99 -7.90
CA LYS A 79 -13.22 -12.60 -7.38
C LYS A 79 -14.06 -13.09 -8.55
N GLU A 80 -14.39 -14.38 -8.55
CA GLU A 80 -15.30 -14.96 -9.52
C GLU A 80 -16.76 -14.75 -9.08
N PRO A 81 -17.69 -14.58 -10.02
CA PRO A 81 -19.12 -14.55 -9.73
C PRO A 81 -19.58 -15.90 -9.15
N PRO A 82 -20.74 -15.93 -8.46
CA PRO A 82 -21.28 -17.17 -7.94
C PRO A 82 -21.48 -18.22 -9.06
N PRO A 83 -21.36 -19.52 -8.73
CA PRO A 83 -21.39 -20.61 -9.71
C PRO A 83 -22.80 -20.84 -10.31
N ASP A 84 -23.79 -20.09 -9.86
CA ASP A 84 -25.18 -20.16 -10.35
C ASP A 84 -25.32 -19.61 -11.78
N GLY A 85 -24.37 -18.81 -12.27
CA GLY A 85 -24.24 -18.38 -13.67
C GLY A 85 -25.35 -17.45 -14.17
N LEU A 86 -26.44 -17.28 -13.41
CA LEU A 86 -27.55 -16.37 -13.70
C LEU A 86 -27.32 -14.98 -13.10
N THR A 87 -26.52 -14.89 -12.05
CA THR A 87 -26.39 -13.67 -11.26
C THR A 87 -25.18 -12.86 -11.74
N LEU A 88 -25.43 -11.73 -12.42
CA LEU A 88 -24.39 -10.77 -12.86
C LEU A 88 -23.98 -9.80 -11.74
N GLN A 89 -24.13 -10.22 -10.49
CA GLN A 89 -23.78 -9.46 -9.28
C GLN A 89 -22.69 -10.20 -8.53
N VAL A 90 -21.69 -9.44 -8.07
CA VAL A 90 -20.55 -9.94 -7.31
C VAL A 90 -20.44 -9.14 -6.03
N THR A 91 -20.52 -9.84 -4.90
CA THR A 91 -20.19 -9.26 -3.60
C THR A 91 -18.72 -9.49 -3.30
N VAL A 92 -17.96 -8.40 -3.17
CA VAL A 92 -16.57 -8.43 -2.71
C VAL A 92 -16.56 -8.10 -1.23
N ASP A 93 -16.03 -9.01 -0.42
CA ASP A 93 -16.10 -9.03 1.03
C ASP A 93 -14.71 -8.98 1.68
N ARG A 94 -14.68 -8.75 3.01
CA ARG A 94 -13.46 -8.68 3.84
C ARG A 94 -12.50 -7.57 3.43
N LEU A 95 -13.08 -6.44 3.02
CA LEU A 95 -12.35 -5.23 2.66
C LEU A 95 -12.02 -4.41 3.90
N THR A 96 -10.97 -3.61 3.79
CA THR A 96 -10.60 -2.66 4.83
C THR A 96 -11.63 -1.51 4.83
N PRO A 97 -12.26 -1.18 5.97
CA PRO A 97 -13.18 -0.05 6.06
C PRO A 97 -12.51 1.28 5.79
N GLY A 98 -13.24 2.24 5.25
CA GLY A 98 -12.75 3.59 4.94
C GLY A 98 -11.55 3.62 3.97
N THR A 99 -11.41 2.60 3.12
CA THR A 99 -10.30 2.45 2.16
C THR A 99 -10.82 2.55 0.73
N LYS A 100 -10.01 3.16 -0.15
CA LYS A 100 -10.32 3.29 -1.56
C LYS A 100 -9.78 2.09 -2.34
N TYR A 101 -10.62 1.53 -3.20
CA TYR A 101 -10.33 0.39 -4.05
C TYR A 101 -10.51 0.77 -5.52
N ASP A 102 -9.60 0.28 -6.36
CA ASP A 102 -9.76 0.25 -7.82
C ASP A 102 -10.39 -1.09 -8.19
N VAL A 103 -11.45 -1.06 -8.98
CA VAL A 103 -12.25 -2.24 -9.35
C VAL A 103 -12.50 -2.25 -10.84
N MET A 104 -12.37 -3.42 -11.46
CA MET A 104 -12.76 -3.64 -12.85
C MET A 104 -13.22 -5.07 -13.11
N THR A 105 -14.08 -5.23 -14.10
CA THR A 105 -14.54 -6.54 -14.57
C THR A 105 -13.73 -6.93 -15.79
N VAL A 106 -13.39 -8.21 -15.87
CA VAL A 106 -12.71 -8.80 -17.02
C VAL A 106 -13.67 -9.78 -17.69
N SER A 107 -13.88 -9.59 -18.99
CA SER A 107 -14.55 -10.55 -19.85
C SER A 107 -13.52 -11.53 -20.39
N LEU A 108 -13.81 -12.82 -20.28
CA LEU A 108 -12.98 -13.91 -20.77
C LEU A 108 -13.71 -14.67 -21.87
N GLN A 109 -12.95 -15.04 -22.90
CA GLN A 109 -13.36 -16.06 -23.87
C GLN A 109 -12.54 -17.32 -23.59
N ARG A 110 -13.20 -18.38 -23.15
CA ARG A 110 -12.61 -19.71 -23.00
C ARG A 110 -13.02 -20.64 -24.15
N ASP A 111 -12.09 -21.49 -24.58
CA ASP A 111 -12.33 -22.56 -25.54
C ASP A 111 -13.10 -23.73 -24.90
N GLU A 112 -13.54 -24.71 -25.71
CA GLU A 112 -14.12 -25.98 -25.25
C GLU A 112 -13.19 -26.74 -24.29
N ALA A 113 -11.87 -26.59 -24.47
CA ALA A 113 -10.85 -27.14 -23.57
C ALA A 113 -10.66 -26.34 -22.26
N GLY A 114 -11.36 -25.22 -22.08
CA GLY A 114 -11.27 -24.35 -20.90
C GLY A 114 -10.08 -23.39 -20.89
N ASN A 115 -9.26 -23.38 -21.95
CA ASN A 115 -8.14 -22.45 -22.12
C ASN A 115 -8.65 -21.04 -22.36
N ILE A 116 -7.97 -20.03 -21.80
CA ILE A 116 -8.30 -18.62 -22.05
C ILE A 116 -7.73 -18.23 -23.42
N VAL A 117 -8.64 -17.87 -24.32
CA VAL A 117 -8.37 -17.56 -25.72
C VAL A 117 -8.34 -16.05 -25.97
N GLY A 118 -9.06 -15.29 -25.15
CA GLY A 118 -9.09 -13.84 -25.18
C GLY A 118 -9.56 -13.25 -23.86
N GLN A 119 -9.12 -12.04 -23.55
CA GLN A 119 -9.52 -11.33 -22.34
C GLN A 119 -9.64 -9.83 -22.61
N THR A 120 -10.64 -9.18 -22.01
CA THR A 120 -10.85 -7.75 -22.18
C THR A 120 -11.30 -7.11 -20.88
N GLU A 121 -10.64 -6.02 -20.52
CA GLU A 121 -10.83 -5.34 -19.25
C GLU A 121 -11.80 -4.16 -19.37
N SER A 122 -12.65 -3.99 -18.35
CA SER A 122 -13.54 -2.83 -18.22
C SER A 122 -12.74 -1.55 -17.92
N ARG A 123 -13.45 -0.42 -17.79
CA ARG A 123 -12.83 0.78 -17.19
C ARG A 123 -12.58 0.53 -15.70
N ILE A 124 -11.59 1.22 -15.14
CA ILE A 124 -11.32 1.21 -13.70
C ILE A 124 -12.36 2.08 -13.00
N HIS A 125 -13.03 1.52 -12.00
CA HIS A 125 -13.97 2.21 -11.13
C HIS A 125 -13.37 2.33 -9.73
N HIS A 126 -13.36 3.55 -9.19
CA HIS A 126 -12.91 3.78 -7.81
C HIS A 126 -14.07 3.64 -6.84
N ILE A 127 -13.99 2.74 -5.87
CA ILE A 127 -15.00 2.50 -4.83
C ILE A 127 -14.35 2.75 -3.48
N THR A 128 -14.99 3.52 -2.62
CA THR A 128 -14.52 3.74 -1.24
C THR A 128 -15.47 3.02 -0.30
N THR A 129 -14.95 2.11 0.52
CA THR A 129 -15.74 1.44 1.57
C THR A 129 -16.16 2.44 2.64
N THR A 130 -17.30 2.19 3.29
CA THR A 130 -17.74 3.02 4.41
C THR A 130 -16.97 2.64 5.69
N GLY A 131 -17.25 3.32 6.80
CA GLY A 131 -16.60 3.05 8.08
C GLY A 131 -15.26 3.76 8.28
N VAL A 132 -14.61 3.45 9.40
CA VAL A 132 -13.37 4.09 9.83
C VAL A 132 -12.19 3.17 9.55
N SER A 133 -11.22 3.66 8.78
CA SER A 133 -10.07 2.82 8.44
C SER A 133 -9.18 2.56 9.66
N PRO A 134 -8.77 1.29 9.89
CA PRO A 134 -7.88 0.94 11.00
C PRO A 134 -6.52 1.65 10.88
N ARG A 135 -6.09 1.98 9.66
CA ARG A 135 -4.88 2.76 9.39
C ARG A 135 -4.95 4.18 9.98
N ARG A 136 -6.14 4.80 10.02
CA ARG A 136 -6.31 6.09 10.71
C ARG A 136 -6.28 5.90 12.23
N ALA A 137 -6.89 4.84 12.74
CA ALA A 137 -6.89 4.54 14.16
C ALA A 137 -5.47 4.30 14.72
N THR A 138 -4.60 3.61 13.97
CA THR A 138 -3.20 3.37 14.37
C THR A 138 -2.38 4.65 14.40
N LEU A 139 -2.63 5.61 13.50
CA LEU A 139 -1.93 6.90 13.50
C LEU A 139 -2.24 7.72 14.76
N TYR A 140 -3.50 7.77 15.20
CA TYR A 140 -3.85 8.47 16.44
C TYR A 140 -3.24 7.80 17.67
N TRP A 141 -3.25 6.47 17.72
CA TRP A 141 -2.59 5.72 18.78
C TRP A 141 -1.07 5.98 18.81
N LEU A 142 -0.40 5.95 17.66
CA LEU A 142 1.03 6.27 17.55
C LEU A 142 1.31 7.71 17.98
N LEU A 143 0.47 8.67 17.56
CA LEU A 143 0.58 10.07 17.94
C LEU A 143 0.42 10.27 19.46
N ILE A 144 -0.52 9.57 20.09
CA ILE A 144 -0.69 9.58 21.56
C ILE A 144 0.55 9.02 22.25
N ILE A 145 1.08 7.87 21.81
CA ILE A 145 2.30 7.28 22.38
C ILE A 145 3.51 8.22 22.21
N LEU A 146 3.67 8.84 21.04
CA LEU A 146 4.71 9.82 20.76
C LEU A 146 4.60 11.07 21.66
N LEU A 147 3.37 11.56 21.88
CA LEU A 147 3.09 12.70 22.75
C LEU A 147 3.44 12.38 24.22
N ILE A 148 3.10 11.18 24.70
CA ILE A 148 3.43 10.73 26.05
C ILE A 148 4.95 10.61 26.22
N LEU A 149 5.66 10.03 25.25
CA LEU A 149 7.12 9.91 25.28
C LEU A 149 7.80 11.30 25.33
N LEU A 150 7.32 12.25 24.53
CA LEU A 150 7.83 13.63 24.52
C LEU A 150 7.64 14.30 25.89
N LEU A 151 6.46 14.15 26.50
CA LEU A 151 6.15 14.74 27.81
C LEU A 151 7.00 14.10 28.91
N LEU A 152 7.20 12.78 28.87
CA LEU A 152 8.08 12.06 29.80
C LEU A 152 9.53 12.56 29.69
N LEU A 153 10.05 12.71 28.47
CA LEU A 153 11.40 13.23 28.24
C LEU A 153 11.55 14.66 28.80
N LEU A 154 10.55 15.51 28.58
CA LEU A 154 10.53 16.88 29.11
C LEU A 154 10.55 16.89 30.64
N PHE A 155 9.76 16.02 31.28
CA PHE A 155 9.75 15.86 32.74
C PHE A 155 11.11 15.39 33.27
N ILE A 156 11.74 14.42 32.61
CA ILE A 156 13.09 13.94 32.96
C ILE A 156 14.10 15.08 32.79
N CYS A 157 14.06 15.84 31.70
CA CYS A 157 14.93 17.00 31.50
C CYS A 157 14.78 18.03 32.62
N ILE A 158 13.55 18.37 33.03
CA ILE A 158 13.28 19.28 34.15
C ILE A 158 13.85 18.71 35.45
N ALA A 159 13.59 17.44 35.75
CA ALA A 159 14.11 16.78 36.95
C ALA A 159 15.65 16.76 36.95
N CYS A 160 16.29 16.46 35.82
CA CYS A 160 17.74 16.54 35.64
C CYS A 160 18.25 17.96 35.87
N CYS A 161 17.59 19.00 35.33
CA CYS A 161 17.94 20.39 35.59
C CYS A 161 17.83 20.76 37.07
N LEU A 162 16.76 20.36 37.76
CA LEU A 162 16.54 20.62 39.18
C LEU A 162 17.57 19.89 40.06
N LEU A 163 17.87 18.63 39.75
CA LEU A 163 18.91 17.86 40.45
C LEU A 163 20.31 18.42 40.17
N HIS A 164 20.59 18.84 38.93
CA HIS A 164 21.85 19.50 38.57
C HIS A 164 22.01 20.85 39.29
N GLN A 165 20.92 21.62 39.42
CA GLN A 165 20.93 22.87 40.19
C GLN A 165 21.21 22.62 41.68
N ARG A 166 20.69 21.52 42.25
CA ARG A 166 20.99 21.13 43.64
C ARG A 166 22.42 20.62 43.84
N GLY A 167 23.04 20.05 42.81
CA GLY A 167 24.44 19.62 42.82
C GLY A 167 25.47 20.75 42.83
N ARG A 168 25.06 22.02 42.65
CA ARG A 168 25.98 23.18 42.65
C ARG A 168 26.26 23.80 44.01
N LYS A 169 25.58 23.37 45.09
CA LYS A 169 26.02 23.72 46.44
C LYS A 169 27.11 22.74 46.86
N TYR A 170 28.33 23.10 46.54
CA TYR A 170 29.53 22.40 46.96
C TYR A 170 29.55 22.26 48.48
N PHE A 171 29.46 21.02 48.94
CA PHE A 171 29.75 20.60 50.32
C PHE A 171 31.19 20.92 50.76
N VAL A 172 32.06 21.37 49.83
CA VAL A 172 33.43 21.82 50.11
C VAL A 172 33.41 23.13 50.90
N GLU A 173 32.54 24.09 50.57
CA GLU A 173 32.43 25.36 51.29
C GLU A 173 31.99 25.14 52.75
N GLU A 174 31.10 24.17 52.98
CA GLU A 174 30.63 23.78 54.31
C GLU A 174 31.67 22.93 55.07
N LYS A 175 32.43 22.07 54.37
CA LYS A 175 33.57 21.32 54.93
C LYS A 175 34.76 22.21 55.27
N GLU A 176 35.02 23.27 54.50
CA GLU A 176 36.05 24.27 54.76
C GLU A 176 35.67 25.18 55.94
N ARG A 177 34.38 25.55 56.05
CA ARG A 177 33.85 26.31 57.20
C ARG A 177 33.92 25.52 58.52
N LEU A 178 33.85 24.18 58.46
CA LEU A 178 33.97 23.30 59.63
C LEU A 178 35.43 22.94 59.98
N HIS A 179 36.37 23.03 59.05
CA HIS A 179 37.81 22.74 59.28
C HIS A 179 38.65 23.97 59.66
N GLY A 180 38.04 25.14 59.87
CA GLY A 180 38.67 26.26 60.57
C GLY A 180 40.00 26.73 59.98
N ARG A 181 40.13 26.81 58.65
CA ARG A 181 41.28 27.47 58.02
C ARG A 181 40.84 28.86 57.58
N GLU A 182 41.39 29.88 58.25
CA GLU A 182 41.19 31.28 57.88
C GLU A 182 41.58 31.54 56.41
N PRO A 183 40.93 32.50 55.74
CA PRO A 183 41.29 32.87 54.38
C PRO A 183 42.75 33.33 54.37
N MET A 184 43.59 32.65 53.60
CA MET A 184 44.97 33.09 53.40
C MET A 184 44.93 34.47 52.72
N LEU A 185 45.28 35.50 53.48
CA LEU A 185 45.47 36.86 52.99
C LEU A 185 46.39 36.86 51.74
N PRO A 186 46.17 37.80 50.80
CA PRO A 186 47.01 37.91 49.61
C PRO A 186 48.42 38.33 50.05
N LYS A 187 49.43 37.57 49.61
CA LYS A 187 50.83 37.82 49.94
C LYS A 187 51.46 38.72 48.89
N ASP A 188 51.08 39.99 48.92
CA ASP A 188 51.62 41.00 48.02
C ASP A 188 52.18 42.17 48.83
N LYS A 189 53.50 42.15 49.01
CA LYS A 189 54.41 43.30 49.22
C LYS A 189 54.26 44.15 50.49
N GLN A 190 55.03 43.84 51.54
CA GLN A 190 55.80 44.85 52.28
C GLN A 190 56.84 44.18 53.21
N PHE A 191 58.03 43.91 52.68
CA PHE A 191 59.24 43.73 53.50
C PHE A 191 60.21 44.83 53.08
N GLU A 192 59.96 46.04 53.52
CA GLU A 192 60.99 47.07 53.63
C GLU A 192 61.32 47.22 55.12
N GLU A 193 62.57 47.60 55.39
CA GLU A 193 63.12 47.95 56.71
C GLU A 193 63.80 46.82 57.50
N PHE A 194 64.98 46.39 57.00
CA PHE A 194 66.12 46.21 57.90
C PHE A 194 66.81 47.56 58.06
N GLY A 195 67.08 47.93 59.32
CA GLY A 195 67.48 49.26 59.76
C GLY A 195 68.90 49.72 59.40
N LYS A 196 69.13 50.94 59.87
CA LYS A 196 70.42 51.64 60.08
C LYS A 196 71.54 50.72 60.58
#